data_AF-A0A7C8YU25-F1
#
_entry.id   AF-A0A7C8YU25-F1
#
_cell.length_a   1.000
_cell.length_b   1.000
_cell.length_c   1.000
_cell.angle_alpha   90.00
_cell.angle_beta   90.00
_cell.angle_gamma   90.00
#
_symmetry.space_group_name_H-M   'P 1'
#
loop_
_entity.id
_entity.type
_entity.pdbx_description
1 polymer ?
#
loop_
_entity_poly.entity_id
_entity_poly.type
_entity_poly.pdbx_seq_one_letter_code
_entity_poly.pdbx_strand_id
1 'polypeptide(L)'
;YRKGKVVVGQDKDLHSKIIKLFHDSPLGGHSGVAVTTKRVLALFWWKGLHKDIRNYVRVCEVCQRCKADLGGTGGLLQPLPIPGAIWTDVSMDFVQGLPKSHGKDTVLVVVD
;
A
#
# COMPACT_ATOMS: atom_id res chain seq x y z
N TYR A 1 9.45 30.63 -18.40
CA TYR A 1 9.95 29.24 -18.53
C TYR A 1 11.24 29.07 -17.73
N ARG A 2 11.50 27.91 -17.12
CA ARG A 2 12.75 27.56 -16.41
C ARG A 2 13.22 26.18 -16.86
N LYS A 3 14.42 26.08 -17.47
CA LYS A 3 14.97 24.82 -18.01
C LYS A 3 13.96 24.06 -18.89
N GLY A 4 13.27 24.76 -19.80
CA GLY A 4 12.24 24.18 -20.68
C GLY A 4 10.87 23.94 -20.03
N LYS A 5 10.67 24.30 -18.76
CA LYS A 5 9.43 24.06 -18.01
C LYS A 5 8.60 25.33 -17.87
N VAL A 6 7.28 25.19 -17.89
CA VAL A 6 6.35 26.26 -17.54
C VAL A 6 6.48 26.53 -16.05
N VAL A 7 6.75 27.79 -15.69
CA VAL A 7 6.85 28.20 -14.28
C VAL A 7 5.48 28.62 -13.81
N VAL A 8 4.99 27.95 -12.77
CA VAL A 8 3.71 28.27 -12.14
C VAL A 8 3.98 29.21 -10.96
N GLY A 9 3.19 30.28 -10.86
CA GLY A 9 3.25 31.23 -9.75
C GLY A 9 2.83 30.59 -8.42
N GLN A 10 2.75 31.36 -7.34
CA GLN A 10 2.25 30.84 -6.05
C GLN A 10 0.72 30.74 -6.04
N ASP A 11 0.18 29.84 -6.84
CA ASP A 11 -1.25 29.55 -6.93
C ASP A 11 -1.50 28.10 -6.48
N LYS A 12 -2.00 27.95 -5.25
CA LYS A 12 -2.25 26.63 -4.64
C LYS A 12 -3.35 25.85 -5.34
N ASP A 13 -4.34 26.53 -5.91
CA ASP A 13 -5.44 25.87 -6.60
C ASP A 13 -4.97 25.31 -7.93
N LEU A 14 -4.14 26.09 -8.65
CA LEU A 14 -3.52 25.64 -9.87
C LEU A 14 -2.52 24.50 -9.62
N HIS A 15 -1.71 24.57 -8.56
CA HIS A 15 -0.84 23.46 -8.17
C HIS A 15 -1.64 22.19 -7.93
N SER A 16 -2.73 22.27 -7.16
CA SER A 16 -3.59 21.13 -6.87
C SER A 16 -4.22 20.53 -8.13
N LYS A 17 -4.71 21.38 -9.05
CA LYS A 17 -5.26 20.94 -10.35
C LYS A 17 -4.23 20.21 -11.20
N ILE A 18 -3.00 20.74 -11.27
CA ILE A 18 -1.91 20.10 -12.01
C ILE A 18 -1.57 18.74 -11.38
N ILE A 19 -1.36 18.69 -10.06
CA ILE A 19 -1.01 17.43 -9.39
C ILE A 19 -2.11 16.38 -9.61
N LYS A 20 -3.38 16.78 -9.44
CA LYS A 20 -4.55 15.93 -9.67
C LYS A 20 -4.55 15.34 -11.08
N LEU A 21 -4.28 16.15 -12.10
CA LEU A 21 -4.24 15.67 -13.49
C LEU A 21 -3.17 14.57 -13.70
N PHE A 22 -1.98 14.70 -13.09
CA PHE A 22 -0.89 13.74 -13.26
C PHE A 22 -0.94 12.56 -12.29
N HIS A 23 -1.76 12.62 -11.24
CA HIS A 23 -1.91 11.58 -10.23
C HIS A 23 -3.20 10.76 -10.42
N ASP A 24 -4.36 11.43 -10.48
CA ASP A 24 -5.69 10.80 -10.44
C ASP A 24 -6.18 10.33 -11.82
N SER A 25 -5.59 10.82 -12.91
CA SER A 25 -6.01 10.40 -14.25
C SER A 25 -5.73 8.91 -14.50
N PRO A 26 -6.41 8.26 -15.46
CA PRO A 26 -6.09 6.87 -15.84
C PRO A 26 -4.62 6.66 -16.22
N LEU A 27 -4.00 7.67 -16.86
CA LEU A 27 -2.56 7.69 -17.16
C LEU A 27 -1.71 7.91 -15.90
N GLY A 28 -2.22 8.72 -14.97
CA GLY A 28 -1.68 8.98 -13.64
C GLY A 28 -1.61 7.72 -12.78
N GLY A 29 -2.69 6.93 -12.79
CA GLY A 29 -2.79 5.61 -12.18
C GLY A 29 -2.55 5.60 -10.68
N HIS A 30 -2.81 6.72 -9.97
CA HIS A 30 -2.53 6.86 -8.55
C HIS A 30 -1.08 6.52 -8.16
N SER A 31 -0.15 6.85 -9.06
CA SER A 31 1.27 6.54 -8.88
C SER A 31 1.87 7.21 -7.64
N GLY A 32 2.91 6.60 -7.08
CA GLY A 32 3.62 7.16 -5.92
C GLY A 32 4.33 8.49 -6.20
N VAL A 33 4.75 9.15 -5.12
CA VAL A 33 5.35 10.50 -5.12
C VAL A 33 6.45 10.67 -6.17
N ALA A 34 7.36 9.70 -6.30
CA ALA A 34 8.49 9.79 -7.23
C ALA A 34 8.03 9.85 -8.70
N VAL A 35 7.09 8.98 -9.09
CA VAL A 35 6.58 8.91 -10.46
C VAL A 35 5.75 10.16 -10.79
N THR A 36 4.85 10.57 -9.90
CA THR A 36 4.07 11.80 -10.08
C THR A 36 4.99 13.02 -10.19
N THR A 37 6.02 13.11 -9.35
CA THR A 37 7.03 14.18 -9.42
C THR A 37 7.73 14.22 -10.77
N LYS A 38 8.19 13.07 -11.29
CA LYS A 38 8.86 13.00 -12.59
C LYS A 38 7.97 13.51 -13.72
N ARG A 39 6.68 13.13 -13.72
CA ARG A 39 5.70 13.54 -14.74
C ARG A 39 5.42 15.04 -14.68
N VAL A 40 5.13 15.57 -13.49
CA VAL A 40 4.89 17.01 -13.32
C VAL A 40 6.13 17.82 -13.72
N LEU A 41 7.32 17.40 -13.28
CA LEU A 41 8.58 18.07 -13.62
C LEU A 41 8.96 17.99 -15.10
N ALA A 42 8.31 17.17 -15.92
CA ALA A 42 8.53 17.19 -17.35
C ALA A 42 8.01 18.47 -18.00
N LEU A 43 6.98 19.10 -17.42
CA LEU A 43 6.24 20.21 -18.02
C LEU A 43 6.19 21.45 -17.13
N PHE A 44 6.10 21.28 -15.82
CA PHE A 44 5.84 22.35 -14.86
C PHE A 44 6.93 22.45 -13.79
N TRP A 45 7.08 23.65 -13.24
CA TRP A 45 7.93 23.91 -12.08
C TRP A 45 7.37 25.03 -11.21
N TRP A 46 7.41 24.86 -9.89
CA TRP A 46 7.18 25.93 -8.92
C TRP A 46 8.01 25.69 -7.65
N LYS A 47 8.17 26.75 -6.83
CA LYS A 47 8.80 26.63 -5.52
C LYS A 47 7.87 25.85 -4.59
N GLY A 48 8.33 24.70 -4.10
CA GLY A 48 7.54 23.82 -3.22
C GLY A 48 6.96 22.57 -3.88
N LEU A 49 7.14 22.38 -5.20
CA LEU A 49 6.56 21.27 -5.98
C LEU A 49 6.68 19.89 -5.32
N HIS A 50 7.86 19.51 -4.85
CA HIS A 50 8.06 18.21 -4.20
C HIS A 50 7.23 18.06 -2.91
N LYS A 51 7.09 19.14 -2.14
CA LYS A 51 6.30 19.16 -0.89
C LYS A 51 4.81 19.04 -1.22
N ASP A 52 4.35 19.79 -2.20
CA ASP A 52 2.93 19.78 -2.60
C ASP A 52 2.52 18.41 -3.13
N ILE A 53 3.34 17.79 -4.01
CA ILE A 53 3.08 16.43 -4.50
C ILE A 53 3.09 15.42 -3.36
N ARG A 54 4.06 15.50 -2.44
CA ARG A 54 4.12 14.57 -1.30
C ARG A 54 2.87 14.68 -0.43
N ASN A 55 2.44 15.90 -0.13
CA ASN A 55 1.25 16.15 0.67
C ASN A 55 -0.02 15.63 -0.03
N TYR A 56 -0.16 15.90 -1.33
CA TYR A 56 -1.29 15.45 -2.13
C TYR A 56 -1.40 13.92 -2.14
N VAL A 57 -0.31 13.22 -2.47
CA VAL A 57 -0.30 11.73 -2.54
C VAL A 57 -0.52 11.12 -1.15
N ARG A 58 -0.03 11.76 -0.08
CA ARG A 58 -0.24 11.29 1.31
C ARG A 58 -1.71 11.27 1.70
N VAL A 59 -2.52 12.22 1.22
CA VAL A 59 -3.96 12.31 1.55
C VAL A 59 -4.87 11.69 0.50
N CYS A 60 -4.32 11.08 -0.57
CA CYS A 60 -5.12 10.44 -1.59
C CYS A 60 -5.79 9.18 -1.04
N GLU A 61 -7.11 9.22 -0.89
CA GLU A 61 -7.93 8.13 -0.34
C GLU A 61 -7.76 6.81 -1.09
N VAL A 62 -7.72 6.85 -2.43
CA VAL A 62 -7.50 5.66 -3.28
C VAL A 62 -6.13 5.04 -2.97
N CYS A 63 -5.07 5.85 -2.90
CA CYS A 63 -3.75 5.36 -2.54
C CYS A 63 -3.70 4.78 -1.12
N GLN A 64 -4.34 5.43 -0.15
CA GLN A 64 -4.33 4.97 1.24
C GLN A 64 -5.10 3.67 1.44
N ARG A 65 -6.19 3.45 0.67
CA ARG A 65 -6.98 2.21 0.72
C ARG A 65 -6.33 1.04 -0.03
N CYS A 66 -5.71 1.33 -1.18
CA CYS A 66 -5.22 0.27 -2.07
C CYS A 66 -3.75 -0.08 -1.84
N LYS A 67 -2.95 0.78 -1.20
CA LYS A 67 -1.58 0.39 -0.85
C LYS A 67 -1.61 -0.60 0.30
N ALA A 68 -0.96 -1.74 0.08
CA ALA A 68 -0.61 -2.63 1.17
C ALA A 68 0.19 -1.85 2.22
N ASP A 69 -0.18 -2.03 3.49
CA ASP A 69 0.65 -1.57 4.59
C ASP A 69 1.95 -2.37 4.56
N LEU A 70 3.06 -1.68 4.27
CA LEU A 70 4.41 -2.23 4.34
C LEU A 70 5.08 -1.85 5.67
N GLY A 71 4.35 -1.22 6.59
CA GLY A 71 4.74 -1.07 7.98
C GLY A 71 5.04 -2.44 8.56
N GLY A 72 6.24 -2.59 9.12
CA GLY A 72 6.83 -3.87 9.49
C GLY A 72 5.89 -4.78 10.27
N THR A 73 5.99 -6.07 9.94
CA THR A 73 5.45 -7.25 10.65
C THR A 73 4.89 -6.93 12.03
N GLY A 74 3.60 -7.18 12.24
CA GLY A 74 2.92 -6.95 13.51
C GLY A 74 3.69 -7.53 14.69
N GLY A 75 4.48 -6.68 15.37
CA GLY A 75 5.29 -7.06 16.52
C GLY A 75 6.27 -8.22 16.29
N LEU A 76 6.94 -8.60 17.39
CA LEU A 76 7.49 -9.95 17.50
C LEU A 76 6.31 -10.91 17.60
N LEU A 77 6.38 -12.05 16.90
CA LEU A 77 5.44 -13.15 17.13
C LEU A 77 5.40 -13.42 18.64
N GLN A 78 4.22 -13.37 19.24
CA GLN A 78 4.01 -13.75 20.64
C GLN A 78 3.84 -15.28 20.64
N PRO A 79 4.87 -16.07 20.99
CA PRO A 79 4.69 -17.51 21.11
C PRO A 79 3.66 -17.79 22.21
N LEU A 80 2.88 -18.85 22.03
CA LEU A 80 2.04 -19.36 23.11
C LEU A 80 2.95 -19.81 24.28
N PRO A 81 2.48 -19.68 25.53
CA PRO A 81 3.20 -20.24 26.67
C PRO A 81 3.37 -21.75 26.48
N ILE A 82 4.45 -22.31 27.06
CA ILE A 82 4.67 -23.76 27.04
C ILE A 82 3.57 -24.41 27.91
N PRO A 83 2.87 -25.43 27.40
CA PRO A 83 1.86 -26.16 28.17
C PRO A 83 2.44 -26.72 29.47
N GLY A 84 1.72 -26.54 30.58
CA GLY A 84 2.16 -26.95 31.91
C GLY A 84 1.89 -28.42 32.24
N ALA A 85 1.02 -29.08 31.47
CA ALA A 85 0.70 -30.50 31.58
C ALA A 85 0.13 -31.02 30.25
N ILE A 86 0.05 -32.34 30.10
CA ILE A 86 -0.68 -32.97 28.99
C ILE A 86 -2.15 -32.53 29.02
N TRP A 87 -2.76 -32.34 27.85
CA TRP A 87 -4.16 -31.93 27.68
C TRP A 87 -4.52 -30.52 28.15
N THR A 88 -3.54 -29.63 28.39
CA THR A 88 -3.85 -28.22 28.75
C THR A 88 -4.03 -27.32 27.54
N ASP A 89 -3.40 -27.66 26.42
CA ASP A 89 -3.37 -26.86 25.21
C ASP A 89 -3.53 -27.81 24.02
N VAL A 90 -4.57 -27.63 23.22
CA VAL A 90 -4.81 -28.45 22.02
C VAL A 90 -4.86 -27.53 20.82
N SER A 91 -4.05 -27.81 19.80
CA SER A 91 -4.11 -27.11 18.51
C SER A 91 -4.85 -27.96 17.48
N MET A 92 -5.69 -27.31 16.67
CA MET A 92 -6.48 -27.95 15.63
C MET A 92 -6.33 -27.17 14.32
N ASP A 93 -6.15 -27.87 13.20
CA ASP A 93 -6.07 -27.26 11.87
C ASP A 93 -6.68 -28.16 10.78
N PHE A 94 -7.05 -27.56 9.65
CA PHE A 94 -7.56 -28.28 8.48
C PHE A 94 -6.59 -28.17 7.30
N VAL A 95 -6.07 -29.31 6.85
CA VAL A 95 -5.36 -29.39 5.57
C VAL A 95 -6.38 -29.69 4.48
N GLN A 96 -6.63 -28.72 3.60
CA GLN A 96 -7.63 -28.80 2.52
C GLN A 96 -6.97 -28.88 1.14
N GLY A 97 -7.75 -29.28 0.12
CA GLY A 97 -7.31 -29.29 -1.28
C GLY A 97 -6.46 -30.52 -1.66
N LEU A 98 -6.56 -31.60 -0.90
CA LEU A 98 -5.86 -32.85 -1.20
C LEU A 98 -6.56 -33.61 -2.35
N PRO A 99 -5.83 -34.49 -3.07
CA PRO A 99 -6.46 -35.42 -4.01
C PRO A 99 -7.58 -36.20 -3.31
N LYS A 100 -8.72 -36.32 -3.99
CA LYS A 100 -9.90 -36.98 -3.40
C LYS A 100 -9.59 -38.45 -3.11
N SER A 101 -9.77 -38.84 -1.85
CA SER A 101 -9.82 -40.24 -1.42
C SER A 101 -11.22 -40.51 -0.86
N HIS A 102 -11.95 -41.44 -1.47
CA HIS A 102 -13.33 -41.77 -1.08
C HIS A 102 -14.25 -40.54 -0.99
N GLY A 103 -14.04 -39.57 -1.89
CA GLY A 103 -14.83 -38.34 -1.94
C GLY A 103 -14.48 -37.29 -0.87
N LYS A 104 -13.39 -37.48 -0.10
CA LYS A 104 -12.87 -36.52 0.89
C LYS A 104 -11.55 -35.92 0.40
N ASP A 105 -11.32 -34.64 0.69
CA ASP A 105 -10.15 -33.85 0.26
C ASP A 105 -9.51 -33.04 1.40
N THR A 106 -9.97 -33.29 2.64
CA THR A 106 -9.65 -32.50 3.82
C THR A 106 -9.28 -33.41 4.98
N VAL A 107 -8.23 -33.06 5.71
CA VAL A 107 -7.77 -33.74 6.93
C VAL A 107 -7.84 -32.76 8.11
N LEU A 108 -8.47 -33.18 9.21
CA LEU A 108 -8.39 -32.48 10.50
C LEU A 108 -7.15 -32.97 11.25
N VAL A 109 -6.25 -32.04 11.58
CA VAL A 109 -5.05 -32.28 12.39
C VAL A 109 -5.36 -31.82 13.82
N VAL A 110 -5.04 -32.66 14.81
CA VAL A 110 -5.17 -32.35 16.23
C VAL A 110 -3.84 -32.69 16.90
N VAL A 111 -3.26 -31.74 17.65
CA VAL A 111 -2.00 -31.91 18.39
C VAL A 111 -2.21 -31.48 19.84
N ASP A 112 -1.79 -32.35 20.75
CA ASP A 112 -1.65 -32.11 22.20
C ASP A 112 -0.19 -31.74 22.52
#